data_AF-A0A9E2G7S9-F1
#
_entry.id   AF-A0A9E2G7S9-F1
#
_cell.length_a   1.000
_cell.length_b   1.000
_cell.length_c   1.000
_cell.angle_alpha   90.00
_cell.angle_beta   90.00
_cell.angle_gamma   90.00
#
_symmetry.space_group_name_H-M   'P 1'
#
loop_
_entity.id
_entity.type
_entity.pdbx_description
1 polymer ?
#
loop_
_entity_poly.entity_id
_entity_poly.type
_entity_poly.pdbx_seq_one_letter_code
_entity_poly.pdbx_strand_id
1 'polypeptide(L)'
;MSSSDLVSKGYGGYQGWGDAEADADYKATGGSGKFTGQSTQNSAQSFQDTVSRAQNMYKEAAKPAIESLEASKPEITSSISSKTKILTEKYDNLIASITGNQAKAENKQTVVTAGELGKRGIDPTSTLYGQELTNAVNPITQDYTSLSKDATSNLQAGIQDLGDLETTQLRNVSNAIAQLQYGASSDSISTAMQLYQQAQTNAQNANNAAEAKRQADIANALQQKIYETISLPESKISIQNTQDTINNRNSTRSSVVSSDSYYTAPGVTNITNTNGLQSSAGGKYLPVASSWNK
;
A
#
# COMPACT_ATOMS: atom_id res chain seq x y z
N MET A 1 5.99 88.95 -17.40
CA MET A 1 6.80 88.28 -16.38
C MET A 1 8.24 88.43 -16.82
N SER A 2 9.13 88.98 -16.00
CA SER A 2 10.50 89.25 -16.47
C SER A 2 11.30 87.95 -16.59
N SER A 3 12.35 87.95 -17.41
CA SER A 3 13.29 86.83 -17.51
C SER A 3 13.90 86.51 -16.14
N SER A 4 14.24 87.53 -15.34
CA SER A 4 14.73 87.31 -13.97
C SER A 4 13.70 86.67 -13.04
N ASP A 5 12.42 87.01 -13.18
CA ASP A 5 11.33 86.37 -12.41
C ASP A 5 11.17 84.90 -12.79
N LEU A 6 11.36 84.55 -14.06
CA LEU A 6 11.30 83.17 -14.54
C LEU A 6 12.51 82.36 -14.07
N VAL A 7 13.72 82.93 -14.17
CA VAL A 7 14.95 82.31 -13.68
C VAL A 7 14.90 82.08 -12.17
N SER A 8 14.44 83.06 -11.39
CA SER A 8 14.27 82.91 -9.93
C SER A 8 13.22 81.87 -9.54
N LYS A 9 12.25 81.59 -10.41
CA LYS A 9 11.27 80.49 -10.25
C LYS A 9 11.76 79.13 -10.75
N GLY A 10 13.04 79.02 -11.14
CA GLY A 10 13.66 77.75 -11.54
C GLY A 10 13.69 77.50 -13.04
N TYR A 11 13.27 78.46 -13.87
CA TYR A 11 13.36 78.38 -15.33
C TYR A 11 14.65 79.01 -15.85
N GLY A 12 15.80 78.48 -15.46
CA GLY A 12 17.11 79.02 -15.85
C GLY A 12 17.39 78.98 -17.36
N GLY A 13 16.59 78.25 -18.15
CA GLY A 13 16.66 78.29 -19.61
C GLY A 13 16.31 79.65 -20.24
N TYR A 14 15.74 80.58 -19.46
CA TYR A 14 15.49 81.97 -19.87
C TYR A 14 16.65 82.93 -19.54
N GLN A 15 17.72 82.46 -18.90
CA GLN A 15 18.86 83.30 -18.59
C GLN A 15 19.49 83.87 -19.88
N GLY A 16 19.52 85.20 -20.01
CA GLY A 16 20.03 85.90 -21.19
C GLY A 16 18.97 86.28 -22.23
N TRP A 17 17.70 85.90 -22.05
CA TRP A 17 16.59 86.30 -22.92
C TRP A 17 16.08 87.70 -22.56
N GLY A 18 15.57 88.44 -23.55
CA GLY A 18 14.84 89.68 -23.31
C GLY A 18 13.49 89.41 -22.65
N ASP A 19 13.01 90.33 -21.80
CA ASP A 19 11.78 90.13 -21.00
C ASP A 19 10.53 89.84 -21.85
N ALA A 20 10.37 90.52 -22.98
CA ALA A 20 9.24 90.30 -23.88
C ALA A 20 9.28 88.92 -24.56
N GLU A 21 10.49 88.45 -24.90
CA GLU A 21 10.71 87.16 -25.55
C GLU A 21 10.49 86.01 -24.56
N ALA A 22 11.03 86.15 -23.34
CA ALA A 22 10.84 85.18 -22.27
C ALA A 22 9.36 85.07 -21.83
N ASP A 23 8.64 86.19 -21.71
CA ASP A 23 7.21 86.19 -21.36
C ASP A 23 6.34 85.55 -22.44
N ALA A 24 6.63 85.82 -23.72
CA ALA A 24 5.89 85.25 -24.84
C ALA A 24 6.10 83.73 -24.93
N ASP A 25 7.34 83.27 -24.83
CA ASP A 25 7.64 81.83 -24.85
C ASP A 25 7.06 81.12 -23.62
N TYR A 26 7.18 81.69 -22.43
CA TYR A 26 6.62 81.11 -21.22
C TYR A 26 5.10 81.00 -21.28
N LYS A 27 4.39 82.00 -21.83
CA LYS A 27 2.94 81.92 -22.05
C LYS A 27 2.56 80.87 -23.09
N ALA A 28 3.39 80.69 -24.11
CA ALA A 28 3.14 79.71 -25.17
C ALA A 28 3.41 78.27 -24.72
N THR A 29 4.48 78.04 -23.95
CA THR A 29 4.99 76.69 -23.63
C THR A 29 4.76 76.28 -22.17
N GLY A 30 4.35 77.22 -21.32
CA GLY A 30 4.31 77.03 -19.86
C GLY A 30 5.69 76.83 -19.24
N GLY A 31 6.78 77.17 -19.93
CA GLY A 31 8.16 76.95 -19.47
C GLY A 31 8.68 75.52 -19.65
N SER A 32 7.96 74.68 -20.40
CA SER A 32 8.36 73.29 -20.67
C SER A 32 9.72 73.24 -21.38
N GLY A 33 10.67 72.48 -20.82
CA GLY A 33 12.04 72.37 -21.35
C GLY A 33 13.00 73.50 -20.97
N LYS A 34 12.55 74.55 -20.27
CA LYS A 34 13.39 75.64 -19.76
C LYS A 34 13.57 75.61 -18.24
N PHE A 35 12.90 74.70 -17.55
CA PHE A 35 13.09 74.46 -16.12
C PHE A 35 14.45 73.82 -15.87
N THR A 36 15.34 74.54 -15.18
CA THR A 36 16.69 74.09 -14.79
C THR A 36 16.78 73.88 -13.28
N GLY A 37 15.64 73.90 -12.58
CA GLY A 37 15.58 73.73 -11.13
C GLY A 37 16.43 72.52 -10.74
N GLN A 38 17.53 72.83 -10.07
CA GLN A 38 18.51 71.94 -9.45
C GLN A 38 18.20 70.46 -9.69
N SER A 39 18.75 69.90 -10.76
CA SER A 39 18.97 68.46 -10.87
C SER A 39 20.10 68.07 -9.91
N THR A 40 19.92 68.36 -8.61
CA THR A 40 20.81 67.92 -7.54
C THR A 40 20.60 66.43 -7.38
N GLN A 41 21.51 65.64 -7.95
CA GLN A 41 21.93 64.32 -7.45
C GLN A 41 20.88 63.49 -6.69
N ASN A 42 19.72 63.22 -7.31
CA ASN A 42 18.72 62.28 -6.79
C ASN A 42 18.63 60.99 -7.62
N SER A 43 19.59 60.76 -8.53
CA SER A 43 19.63 59.58 -9.38
C SER A 43 19.98 58.31 -8.61
N ALA A 44 20.79 58.38 -7.55
CA ALA A 44 21.13 57.22 -6.71
C ALA A 44 19.95 56.76 -5.83
N GLN A 45 19.20 57.72 -5.26
CA GLN A 45 18.03 57.43 -4.42
C GLN A 45 16.89 56.81 -5.26
N SER A 46 16.72 57.26 -6.51
CA SER A 46 15.73 56.70 -7.44
C SER A 46 15.99 55.25 -7.86
N PHE A 47 17.25 54.81 -7.92
CA PHE A 47 17.59 53.43 -8.29
C PHE A 47 17.34 52.47 -7.13
N GLN A 48 17.76 52.82 -5.91
CA GLN A 48 17.47 52.02 -4.71
C GLN A 48 15.98 51.93 -4.42
N ASP A 49 15.22 53.00 -4.63
CA ASP A 49 13.76 52.99 -4.52
C ASP A 49 13.11 52.12 -5.60
N THR A 50 13.61 52.16 -6.83
CA THR A 50 13.11 51.32 -7.93
C THR A 50 13.39 49.83 -7.69
N VAL A 51 14.60 49.49 -7.23
CA VAL A 51 14.97 48.11 -6.87
C VAL A 51 14.13 47.62 -5.70
N SER A 52 13.94 48.44 -4.65
CA SER A 52 13.12 48.09 -3.49
C SER A 52 11.65 47.91 -3.86
N ARG A 53 11.11 48.77 -4.73
CA ARG A 53 9.73 48.64 -5.24
C ARG A 53 9.56 47.38 -6.08
N ALA A 54 10.51 47.07 -6.96
CA ALA A 54 10.49 45.84 -7.73
C ALA A 54 10.51 44.61 -6.80
N GLN A 55 11.40 44.58 -5.81
CA GLN A 55 11.45 43.51 -4.80
C GLN A 55 10.11 43.35 -4.04
N ASN A 56 9.47 44.45 -3.65
CA ASN A 56 8.18 44.40 -2.96
C ASN A 56 7.05 43.90 -3.88
N MET A 57 7.03 44.32 -5.15
CA MET A 57 6.08 43.80 -6.14
C MET A 57 6.24 42.29 -6.33
N TYR A 58 7.47 41.77 -6.35
CA TYR A 58 7.71 40.32 -6.41
C TYR A 58 7.23 39.59 -5.16
N LYS A 59 7.50 40.13 -3.97
CA LYS A 59 7.02 39.54 -2.71
C LYS A 59 5.49 39.45 -2.67
N GLU A 60 4.79 40.51 -3.07
CA GLU A 60 3.32 40.51 -3.14
C GLU A 60 2.80 39.56 -4.22
N ALA A 61 3.46 39.46 -5.38
CA ALA A 61 3.07 38.54 -6.44
C ALA A 61 3.30 37.06 -6.09
N ALA A 62 4.34 36.75 -5.31
CA ALA A 62 4.64 35.37 -4.86
C ALA A 62 3.77 34.90 -3.69
N LYS A 63 3.14 35.83 -2.97
CA LYS A 63 2.30 35.55 -1.79
C LYS A 63 1.24 34.45 -2.00
N PRO A 64 0.38 34.46 -3.04
CA PRO A 64 -0.62 33.40 -3.23
C PRO A 64 0.00 32.01 -3.45
N ALA A 65 1.16 31.93 -4.12
CA ALA A 65 1.86 30.67 -4.32
C ALA A 65 2.46 30.15 -3.01
N ILE A 66 3.02 31.03 -2.19
CA ILE A 66 3.54 30.70 -0.85
C ILE A 66 2.40 30.21 0.05
N GLU A 67 1.27 30.93 0.12
CA GLU A 67 0.10 30.55 0.91
C GLU A 67 -0.44 29.16 0.49
N SER A 68 -0.49 28.89 -0.82
CA SER A 68 -0.89 27.57 -1.33
C SER A 68 0.10 26.47 -0.94
N LEU A 69 1.41 26.74 -0.99
CA LEU A 69 2.44 25.77 -0.58
C LEU A 69 2.41 25.53 0.93
N GLU A 70 2.18 26.57 1.74
CA GLU A 70 2.01 26.43 3.18
C GLU A 70 0.75 25.61 3.53
N ALA A 71 -0.36 25.83 2.83
CA ALA A 71 -1.58 25.04 2.99
C ALA A 71 -1.41 23.56 2.61
N SER A 72 -0.47 23.22 1.73
CA SER A 72 -0.19 21.83 1.35
C SER A 72 0.52 21.02 2.46
N LYS A 73 1.21 21.68 3.40
CA LYS A 73 1.94 21.00 4.49
C LYS A 73 1.02 20.14 5.37
N PRO A 74 -0.10 20.66 5.94
CA PRO A 74 -1.01 19.83 6.73
C PRO A 74 -1.67 18.71 5.90
N GLU A 75 -1.89 18.91 4.61
CA GLU A 75 -2.42 17.85 3.72
C GLU A 75 -1.43 16.71 3.55
N ILE A 76 -0.14 17.00 3.37
CA ILE A 76 0.94 16.00 3.32
C ILE A 76 0.96 15.19 4.63
N THR A 77 1.01 15.86 5.77
CA THR A 77 1.02 15.19 7.08
C THR A 77 -0.23 14.35 7.31
N SER A 78 -1.41 14.85 6.95
CA SER A 78 -2.67 14.10 7.06
C SER A 78 -2.69 12.85 6.15
N SER A 79 -2.19 12.98 4.92
CA SER A 79 -2.09 11.88 3.96
C SER A 79 -1.15 10.79 4.44
N ILE A 80 0.04 11.16 4.93
CA ILE A 80 1.01 10.21 5.48
C ILE A 80 0.46 9.54 6.74
N SER A 81 -0.11 10.30 7.67
CA SER A 81 -0.75 9.76 8.88
C SER A 81 -1.83 8.72 8.54
N SER A 82 -2.67 9.00 7.54
CA SER A 82 -3.68 8.05 7.06
C SER A 82 -3.07 6.78 6.49
N LYS A 83 -2.00 6.90 5.69
CA LYS A 83 -1.25 5.74 5.15
C LYS A 83 -0.63 4.90 6.26
N THR A 84 -0.04 5.55 7.27
CA THR A 84 0.53 4.89 8.45
C THR A 84 -0.54 4.09 9.19
N LYS A 85 -1.70 4.69 9.48
CA LYS A 85 -2.81 3.99 10.15
C LYS A 85 -3.25 2.74 9.39
N ILE A 86 -3.45 2.87 8.09
CA ILE A 86 -3.87 1.76 7.22
C ILE A 86 -2.81 0.65 7.19
N LEU A 87 -1.53 1.01 7.17
CA LEU A 87 -0.42 0.05 7.21
C LEU A 87 -0.41 -0.72 8.53
N THR A 88 -0.55 -0.01 9.65
CA THR A 88 -0.64 -0.60 10.99
C THR A 88 -1.81 -1.56 11.07
N GLU A 89 -3.03 -1.15 10.70
CA GLU A 89 -4.22 -2.02 10.73
C GLU A 89 -4.02 -3.28 9.88
N LYS A 90 -3.37 -3.18 8.71
CA LYS A 90 -3.06 -4.34 7.86
C LYS A 90 -2.12 -5.32 8.57
N TYR A 91 -1.07 -4.83 9.21
CA TYR A 91 -0.10 -5.69 9.90
C TYR A 91 -0.65 -6.25 11.21
N ASP A 92 -1.48 -5.51 11.94
CA ASP A 92 -2.18 -6.02 13.12
C ASP A 92 -3.07 -7.22 12.76
N ASN A 93 -3.83 -7.10 11.66
CA ASN A 93 -4.64 -8.21 11.14
C ASN A 93 -3.78 -9.40 10.69
N LEU A 94 -2.62 -9.16 10.08
CA LEU A 94 -1.68 -10.21 9.69
C LEU A 94 -1.11 -10.94 10.91
N ILE A 95 -0.65 -10.20 11.92
CA ILE A 95 -0.10 -10.77 13.16
C ILE A 95 -1.18 -11.58 13.91
N ALA A 96 -2.41 -11.06 13.98
CA ALA A 96 -3.54 -11.78 14.54
C ALA A 96 -3.82 -13.09 13.77
N SER A 97 -3.74 -13.06 12.44
CA SER A 97 -3.88 -14.25 11.59
C SER A 97 -2.76 -15.28 11.83
N ILE A 98 -1.50 -14.84 11.89
CA ILE A 98 -0.33 -15.68 12.21
C ILE A 98 -0.54 -16.37 13.56
N THR A 99 -0.95 -15.62 14.58
CA THR A 99 -1.20 -16.12 15.93
C THR A 99 -2.36 -17.13 15.96
N GLY A 100 -3.46 -16.83 15.27
CA GLY A 100 -4.60 -17.73 15.17
C GLY A 100 -4.27 -19.03 14.44
N ASN A 101 -3.41 -18.96 13.42
CA ASN A 101 -2.95 -20.14 12.67
C ASN A 101 -1.94 -20.97 13.47
N GLN A 102 -1.05 -20.32 14.24
CA GLN A 102 -0.17 -20.98 15.19
C GLN A 102 -0.98 -21.85 16.16
N ALA A 103 -1.96 -21.25 16.85
CA ALA A 103 -2.78 -21.98 17.82
C ALA A 103 -3.52 -23.17 17.18
N LYS A 104 -4.02 -23.04 15.95
CA LYS A 104 -4.65 -24.15 15.22
C LYS A 104 -3.65 -25.26 14.88
N ALA A 105 -2.45 -24.90 14.43
CA ALA A 105 -1.40 -25.85 14.07
C ALA A 105 -0.89 -26.62 15.29
N GLU A 106 -0.60 -25.91 16.39
CA GLU A 106 -0.17 -26.49 17.66
C GLU A 106 -1.23 -27.44 18.24
N ASN A 107 -2.51 -27.04 18.24
CA ASN A 107 -3.61 -27.91 18.67
C ASN A 107 -3.74 -29.16 17.80
N LYS A 108 -3.67 -29.02 16.47
CA LYS A 108 -3.73 -30.16 15.55
C LYS A 108 -2.56 -31.12 15.80
N GLN A 109 -1.35 -30.61 15.95
CA GLN A 109 -0.16 -31.43 16.23
C GLN A 109 -0.27 -32.12 17.58
N THR A 110 -0.74 -31.41 18.60
CA THR A 110 -0.99 -31.96 19.94
C THR A 110 -1.96 -33.14 19.88
N VAL A 111 -3.11 -32.99 19.21
CA VAL A 111 -4.11 -34.07 19.09
C VAL A 111 -3.55 -35.27 18.33
N VAL A 112 -2.82 -35.05 17.24
CA VAL A 112 -2.21 -36.13 16.45
C VAL A 112 -1.16 -36.87 17.29
N THR A 113 -0.20 -36.16 17.88
CA THR A 113 0.86 -36.76 18.69
C THR A 113 0.28 -37.48 19.92
N ALA A 114 -0.66 -36.85 20.64
CA ALA A 114 -1.33 -37.47 21.79
C ALA A 114 -2.07 -38.76 21.40
N GLY A 115 -2.78 -38.76 20.28
CA GLY A 115 -3.47 -39.94 19.76
C GLY A 115 -2.51 -41.08 19.41
N GLU A 116 -1.37 -40.77 18.80
CA GLU A 116 -0.35 -41.77 18.49
C GLU A 116 0.33 -42.33 19.75
N LEU A 117 0.62 -41.49 20.76
CA LEU A 117 1.18 -41.93 22.05
C LEU A 117 0.19 -42.79 22.83
N GLY A 118 -1.10 -42.41 22.84
CA GLY A 118 -2.16 -43.20 23.47
C GLY A 118 -2.33 -44.58 22.83
N LYS A 119 -2.26 -44.69 21.49
CA LYS A 119 -2.25 -45.97 20.78
C LYS A 119 -1.05 -46.84 21.15
N ARG A 120 0.06 -46.23 21.55
CA ARG A 120 1.27 -46.92 22.04
C ARG A 120 1.21 -47.28 23.53
N GLY A 121 0.12 -46.93 24.23
CA GLY A 121 -0.04 -47.18 25.66
C GLY A 121 0.83 -46.29 26.55
N ILE A 122 1.34 -45.17 26.03
CA ILE A 122 2.11 -44.23 26.83
C ILE A 122 1.13 -43.39 27.65
N ASP A 123 1.29 -43.41 28.98
CA ASP A 123 0.44 -42.66 29.91
C ASP A 123 0.61 -41.14 29.70
N PRO A 124 -0.49 -40.37 29.56
CA PRO A 124 -0.44 -38.89 29.45
C PRO A 124 0.28 -38.18 30.60
N THR A 125 0.39 -38.83 31.77
CA THR A 125 1.09 -38.31 32.94
C THR A 125 2.59 -38.63 32.94
N SER A 126 3.07 -39.43 32.00
CA SER A 126 4.48 -39.81 31.91
C SER A 126 5.35 -38.66 31.39
N THR A 127 6.59 -38.57 31.88
CA THR A 127 7.58 -37.59 31.39
C THR A 127 7.85 -37.74 29.88
N LEU A 128 7.87 -38.99 29.38
CA LEU A 128 8.06 -39.28 27.96
C LEU A 128 6.94 -38.66 27.11
N TYR A 129 5.69 -38.76 27.56
CA TYR A 129 4.55 -38.14 26.86
C TYR A 129 4.70 -36.62 26.73
N GLY A 130 5.07 -35.95 27.83
CA GLY A 130 5.30 -34.50 27.83
C GLY A 130 6.46 -34.08 26.91
N GLN A 131 7.55 -34.86 26.89
CA GLN A 131 8.72 -34.59 26.03
C GLN A 131 8.37 -34.74 24.55
N GLU A 132 7.71 -35.83 24.16
CA GLU A 132 7.32 -36.07 22.77
C GLU A 132 6.33 -35.02 22.25
N LEU A 133 5.35 -34.62 23.06
CA LEU A 133 4.45 -33.51 22.72
C LEU A 133 5.21 -32.20 22.54
N THR A 134 6.08 -31.87 23.48
CA THR A 134 6.88 -30.63 23.41
C THR A 134 7.79 -30.62 22.19
N ASN A 135 8.47 -31.74 21.90
CA ASN A 135 9.33 -31.89 20.73
C ASN A 135 8.55 -31.76 19.41
N ALA A 136 7.30 -32.24 19.37
CA ALA A 136 6.45 -32.11 18.20
C ALA A 136 5.91 -30.69 18.00
N VAL A 137 5.61 -29.97 19.08
CA VAL A 137 5.00 -28.62 19.04
C VAL A 137 6.06 -27.52 18.89
N ASN A 138 7.23 -27.66 19.51
CA ASN A 138 8.28 -26.63 19.54
C ASN A 138 8.68 -26.08 18.15
N PRO A 139 8.90 -26.91 17.10
CA PRO A 139 9.23 -26.40 15.78
C PRO A 139 8.13 -25.50 15.20
N ILE A 140 6.86 -25.86 15.41
CA ILE A 140 5.71 -25.05 14.99
C ILE A 140 5.74 -23.70 15.70
N THR A 141 5.93 -23.69 17.02
CA THR A 141 6.04 -22.46 17.80
C THR A 141 7.19 -21.57 17.29
N GLN A 142 8.36 -22.15 16.97
CA GLN A 142 9.51 -21.41 16.45
C GLN A 142 9.25 -20.78 15.07
N ASP A 143 8.63 -21.53 14.16
CA ASP A 143 8.30 -21.04 12.81
C ASP A 143 7.34 -19.85 12.87
N TYR A 144 6.23 -19.97 13.62
CA TYR A 144 5.25 -18.91 13.75
C TYR A 144 5.78 -17.70 14.53
N THR A 145 6.65 -17.92 15.53
CA THR A 145 7.34 -16.81 16.23
C THR A 145 8.22 -16.02 15.27
N SER A 146 8.93 -16.71 14.37
CA SER A 146 9.78 -16.07 13.36
C SER A 146 8.95 -15.26 12.36
N LEU A 147 7.85 -15.84 11.87
CA LEU A 147 6.90 -15.13 10.99
C LEU A 147 6.30 -13.87 11.64
N SER A 148 5.91 -13.95 12.91
CA SER A 148 5.37 -12.81 13.66
C SER A 148 6.41 -11.70 13.84
N LYS A 149 7.66 -12.09 14.13
CA LYS A 149 8.79 -11.16 14.22
C LYS A 149 9.07 -10.46 12.89
N ASP A 150 9.10 -11.20 11.79
CA ASP A 150 9.32 -10.64 10.45
C ASP A 150 8.20 -9.67 10.06
N ALA A 151 6.93 -10.02 10.34
CA ALA A 151 5.80 -9.13 10.12
C ALA A 151 5.94 -7.81 10.91
N THR A 152 6.36 -7.89 12.17
CA THR A 152 6.60 -6.70 13.02
C THR A 152 7.76 -5.86 12.48
N SER A 153 8.86 -6.49 12.07
CA SER A 153 10.02 -5.79 11.49
C SER A 153 9.64 -5.07 10.18
N ASN A 154 8.85 -5.71 9.33
CA ASN A 154 8.38 -5.13 8.07
C ASN A 154 7.40 -3.97 8.28
N LEU A 155 6.53 -4.05 9.30
CA LEU A 155 5.70 -2.92 9.72
C LEU A 155 6.58 -1.72 10.12
N GLN A 156 7.57 -1.94 10.98
CA GLN A 156 8.45 -0.88 11.46
C GLN A 156 9.24 -0.21 10.32
N ALA A 157 9.78 -1.01 9.40
CA ALA A 157 10.46 -0.48 8.21
C ALA A 157 9.50 0.37 7.34
N GLY A 158 8.28 -0.12 7.10
CA GLY A 158 7.29 0.63 6.32
C GLY A 158 6.83 1.93 6.98
N ILE A 159 6.74 1.97 8.31
CA ILE A 159 6.46 3.21 9.05
C ILE A 159 7.63 4.20 8.92
N GLN A 160 8.87 3.72 9.00
CA GLN A 160 10.05 4.55 8.82
C GLN A 160 10.11 5.15 7.40
N ASP A 161 9.90 4.33 6.37
CA ASP A 161 9.88 4.79 4.97
C ASP A 161 8.83 5.89 4.73
N LEU A 162 7.65 5.78 5.37
CA LEU A 162 6.61 6.80 5.31
C LEU A 162 7.03 8.10 6.01
N GLY A 163 7.74 8.01 7.15
CA GLY A 163 8.29 9.18 7.85
C GLY A 163 9.39 9.89 7.07
N ASP A 164 10.26 9.14 6.40
CA ASP A 164 11.31 9.69 5.53
C ASP A 164 10.71 10.37 4.29
N LEU A 165 9.62 9.80 3.74
CA LEU A 165 8.85 10.40 2.66
C LEU A 165 8.20 11.73 3.09
N GLU A 166 7.54 11.77 4.25
CA GLU A 166 6.95 12.99 4.81
C GLU A 166 8.00 14.09 4.94
N THR A 167 9.13 13.76 5.58
CA THR A 167 10.23 14.70 5.80
C THR A 167 10.76 15.26 4.48
N THR A 168 10.92 14.40 3.47
CA THR A 168 11.38 14.80 2.13
C THR A 168 10.38 15.73 1.44
N GLN A 169 9.08 15.42 1.48
CA GLN A 169 8.05 16.26 0.90
C GLN A 169 7.97 17.63 1.58
N LEU A 170 8.00 17.68 2.91
CA LEU A 170 8.00 18.93 3.68
C LEU A 170 9.25 19.78 3.41
N ARG A 171 10.42 19.14 3.23
CA ARG A 171 11.66 19.82 2.84
C ARG A 171 11.54 20.42 1.43
N ASN A 172 10.97 19.70 0.47
CA ASN A 172 10.75 20.20 -0.88
C ASN A 172 9.83 21.42 -0.91
N VAL A 173 8.72 21.38 -0.16
CA VAL A 173 7.81 22.52 0.00
C VAL A 173 8.55 23.71 0.61
N SER A 174 9.35 23.48 1.66
CA SER A 174 10.10 24.55 2.33
C SER A 174 11.17 25.17 1.43
N ASN A 175 11.86 24.36 0.62
CA ASN A 175 12.81 24.85 -0.37
C ASN A 175 12.12 25.64 -1.49
N ALA A 176 10.94 25.21 -1.95
CA ALA A 176 10.16 25.94 -2.95
C ALA A 176 9.69 27.30 -2.42
N ILE A 177 9.23 27.37 -1.17
CA ILE A 177 8.89 28.63 -0.49
C ILE A 177 10.13 29.54 -0.40
N ALA A 178 11.28 29.00 0.02
CA ALA A 178 12.53 29.77 0.09
C ALA A 178 12.95 30.29 -1.30
N GLN A 179 12.84 29.48 -2.35
CA GLN A 179 13.12 29.92 -3.73
C GLN A 179 12.17 31.03 -4.19
N LEU A 180 10.89 31.01 -3.80
CA LEU A 180 9.95 32.09 -4.10
C LEU A 180 10.23 33.36 -3.30
N GLN A 181 10.68 33.22 -2.05
CA GLN A 181 10.98 34.35 -1.17
C GLN A 181 12.31 35.04 -1.52
N TYR A 182 13.31 34.27 -1.97
CA TYR A 182 14.69 34.75 -2.22
C TYR A 182 15.08 34.78 -3.71
N GLY A 183 14.38 34.05 -4.58
CA GLY A 183 14.69 33.92 -6.01
C GLY A 183 13.82 34.83 -6.89
N ALA A 184 14.25 36.07 -7.07
CA ALA A 184 13.68 37.06 -7.99
C ALA A 184 14.06 36.80 -9.47
N SER A 185 13.75 35.62 -10.00
CA SER A 185 14.05 35.26 -11.40
C SER A 185 12.81 34.65 -12.06
N SER A 186 12.54 34.97 -13.33
CA SER A 186 11.35 34.48 -14.07
C SER A 186 11.19 32.95 -14.02
N ASP A 187 12.30 32.23 -13.81
CA ASP A 187 12.36 30.78 -13.75
C ASP A 187 11.79 30.18 -12.46
N SER A 188 11.76 30.93 -11.34
CA SER A 188 11.20 30.44 -10.07
C SER A 188 9.67 30.35 -10.11
N ILE A 189 9.01 31.22 -10.88
CA ILE A 189 7.56 31.17 -11.14
C ILE A 189 7.22 29.93 -11.98
N SER A 190 7.99 29.66 -13.03
CA SER A 190 7.82 28.45 -13.85
C SER A 190 8.03 27.18 -13.03
N THR A 191 9.07 27.16 -12.19
CA THR A 191 9.39 26.02 -11.31
C THR A 191 8.30 25.81 -10.25
N ALA A 192 7.80 26.87 -9.62
CA ALA A 192 6.72 26.80 -8.64
C ALA A 192 5.41 26.33 -9.25
N MET A 193 5.09 26.78 -10.47
CA MET A 193 3.91 26.35 -11.21
C MET A 193 4.01 24.86 -11.61
N GLN A 194 5.20 24.40 -11.98
CA GLN A 194 5.47 22.99 -12.26
C GLN A 194 5.38 22.12 -10.99
N LEU A 195 5.90 22.60 -9.85
CA LEU A 195 5.77 21.95 -8.54
C LEU A 195 4.31 21.89 -8.06
N TYR A 196 3.55 22.96 -8.27
CA TYR A 196 2.11 23.00 -7.95
C TYR A 196 1.33 22.01 -8.81
N GLN A 197 1.60 21.97 -10.12
CA GLN A 197 0.95 21.03 -11.03
C GLN A 197 1.34 19.58 -10.73
N GLN A 198 2.59 19.34 -10.31
CA GLN A 198 3.04 18.05 -9.82
C GLN A 198 2.37 17.67 -8.49
N ALA A 199 2.22 18.60 -7.55
CA ALA A 199 1.50 18.38 -6.30
C ALA A 199 0.02 18.05 -6.55
N GLN A 200 -0.64 18.76 -7.46
CA GLN A 200 -2.02 18.49 -7.88
C GLN A 200 -2.15 17.11 -8.54
N THR A 201 -1.20 16.75 -9.41
CA THR A 201 -1.16 15.42 -10.05
C THR A 201 -0.93 14.32 -9.02
N ASN A 202 -0.05 14.54 -8.03
CA ASN A 202 0.20 13.60 -6.96
C ASN A 202 -1.03 13.42 -6.05
N ALA A 203 -1.77 14.50 -5.77
CA ALA A 203 -3.03 14.44 -5.03
C ALA A 203 -4.11 13.65 -5.81
N GLN A 204 -4.24 13.87 -7.12
CA GLN A 204 -5.13 13.08 -7.98
C GLN A 204 -4.72 11.60 -8.04
N ASN A 205 -3.43 11.31 -8.20
CA ASN A 205 -2.92 9.94 -8.21
C ASN A 205 -3.15 9.24 -6.87
N ALA A 206 -3.01 9.96 -5.74
CA ALA A 206 -3.32 9.42 -4.42
C ALA A 206 -4.82 9.10 -4.27
N ASN A 207 -5.72 9.97 -4.75
CA ASN A 207 -7.15 9.70 -4.78
C ASN A 207 -7.50 8.50 -5.68
N ASN A 208 -6.89 8.41 -6.86
CA ASN A 208 -7.09 7.28 -7.77
C ASN A 208 -6.57 5.96 -7.18
N ALA A 209 -5.43 5.97 -6.48
CA ALA A 209 -4.90 4.80 -5.80
C ALA A 209 -5.76 4.37 -4.60
N ALA A 210 -6.31 5.34 -3.85
CA ALA A 210 -7.26 5.07 -2.77
C ALA A 210 -8.55 4.45 -3.29
N GLU A 211 -9.08 4.96 -4.41
CA GLU A 211 -10.28 4.41 -5.05
C GLU A 211 -10.02 3.00 -5.63
N ALA A 212 -8.87 2.79 -6.28
CA ALA A 212 -8.47 1.46 -6.76
C ALA A 212 -8.33 0.46 -5.62
N LYS A 213 -7.75 0.88 -4.49
CA LYS A 213 -7.67 0.05 -3.29
C LYS A 213 -9.06 -0.28 -2.73
N ARG A 214 -9.94 0.70 -2.63
CA ARG A 214 -11.32 0.50 -2.17
C ARG A 214 -12.06 -0.49 -3.07
N GLN A 215 -11.87 -0.42 -4.39
CA GLN A 215 -12.44 -1.39 -5.33
C GLN A 215 -11.86 -2.80 -5.13
N ALA A 216 -10.55 -2.93 -4.90
CA ALA A 216 -9.91 -4.21 -4.60
C ALA A 216 -10.41 -4.81 -3.27
N ASP A 217 -10.59 -3.99 -2.24
CA ASP A 217 -11.12 -4.43 -0.94
C ASP A 217 -12.58 -4.90 -1.06
N ILE A 218 -13.41 -4.19 -1.82
CA ILE A 218 -14.79 -4.62 -2.14
C ILE A 218 -14.78 -5.96 -2.89
N ALA A 219 -13.90 -6.13 -3.88
CA ALA A 219 -13.79 -7.37 -4.65
C ALA A 219 -13.36 -8.55 -3.75
N ASN A 220 -12.35 -8.36 -2.90
CA ASN A 220 -11.90 -9.37 -1.94
C ASN A 220 -12.99 -9.75 -0.93
N ALA A 221 -13.72 -8.77 -0.39
CA ALA A 221 -14.82 -9.00 0.54
C ALA A 221 -15.99 -9.77 -0.13
N LEU A 222 -16.31 -9.46 -1.39
CA LEU A 222 -17.30 -10.19 -2.16
C LEU A 222 -16.85 -11.64 -2.38
N GLN A 223 -15.57 -11.86 -2.69
CA GLN A 223 -15.02 -13.18 -2.96
C GLN A 223 -14.97 -14.05 -1.70
N GLN A 224 -14.62 -13.48 -0.54
CA GLN A 224 -14.75 -14.15 0.75
C GLN A 224 -16.21 -14.54 1.04
N LYS A 225 -17.17 -13.63 0.82
CA LYS A 225 -18.59 -13.96 0.99
C LYS A 225 -19.05 -15.09 0.07
N ILE A 226 -18.64 -15.09 -1.20
CA ILE A 226 -18.96 -16.16 -2.15
C ILE A 226 -18.39 -17.50 -1.64
N TYR A 227 -17.13 -17.49 -1.18
CA TYR A 227 -16.52 -18.70 -0.62
C TYR A 227 -17.28 -19.22 0.60
N GLU A 228 -17.61 -18.35 1.54
CA GLU A 228 -18.31 -18.71 2.78
C GLU A 228 -19.76 -19.17 2.55
N THR A 229 -20.48 -18.54 1.63
CA THR A 229 -21.92 -18.76 1.44
C THR A 229 -22.24 -19.78 0.35
N ILE A 230 -21.35 -20.00 -0.61
CA ILE A 230 -21.58 -20.88 -1.77
C ILE A 230 -20.61 -22.05 -1.74
N SER A 231 -19.30 -21.80 -1.92
CA SER A 231 -18.33 -22.89 -2.10
C SER A 231 -18.15 -23.76 -0.85
N LEU A 232 -18.16 -23.17 0.35
CA LEU A 232 -17.95 -23.92 1.58
C LEU A 232 -19.14 -24.88 1.86
N PRO A 233 -20.41 -24.45 1.82
CA PRO A 233 -21.55 -25.36 1.91
C PRO A 233 -21.57 -26.43 0.82
N GLU A 234 -21.30 -26.08 -0.44
CA GLU A 234 -21.25 -27.05 -1.54
C GLU A 234 -20.17 -28.11 -1.31
N SER A 235 -18.99 -27.72 -0.83
CA SER A 235 -17.92 -28.66 -0.50
C SER A 235 -18.34 -29.63 0.61
N LYS A 236 -19.07 -29.15 1.63
CA LYS A 236 -19.58 -29.98 2.71
C LYS A 236 -20.61 -30.99 2.21
N ILE A 237 -21.52 -30.58 1.33
CA ILE A 237 -22.51 -31.46 0.70
C ILE A 237 -21.83 -32.52 -0.18
N SER A 238 -20.82 -32.14 -0.97
CA SER A 238 -20.05 -33.06 -1.81
C SER A 238 -19.28 -34.10 -0.98
N ILE A 239 -18.63 -33.67 0.10
CA ILE A 239 -17.94 -34.56 1.04
C ILE A 239 -18.95 -35.51 1.70
N GLN A 240 -20.10 -35.00 2.14
CA GLN A 240 -21.16 -35.83 2.73
C GLN A 240 -21.65 -36.90 1.75
N ASN A 241 -21.97 -36.53 0.50
CA ASN A 241 -22.40 -37.46 -0.54
C ASN A 241 -21.34 -38.54 -0.82
N THR A 242 -20.06 -38.16 -0.82
CA THR A 242 -18.95 -39.09 -1.00
C THR A 242 -18.86 -40.08 0.17
N GLN A 243 -18.99 -39.56 1.41
CA GLN A 243 -18.99 -40.35 2.63
C GLN A 243 -20.16 -41.35 2.66
N ASP A 244 -21.36 -40.91 2.29
CA ASP A 244 -22.56 -41.73 2.22
C ASP A 244 -22.41 -42.84 1.18
N THR A 245 -21.77 -42.54 0.04
CA THR A 245 -21.48 -43.54 -1.00
C THR A 245 -20.45 -44.58 -0.54
N ILE A 246 -19.44 -44.17 0.22
CA ILE A 246 -18.44 -45.09 0.81
C ILE A 246 -19.10 -45.98 1.88
N ASN A 247 -19.92 -45.38 2.75
CA ASN A 247 -20.64 -46.11 3.80
C ASN A 247 -21.64 -47.12 3.21
N ASN A 248 -22.38 -46.74 2.17
CA ASN A 248 -23.28 -47.65 1.47
C ASN A 248 -22.54 -48.81 0.81
N ARG A 249 -21.37 -48.56 0.20
CA ARG A 249 -20.51 -49.62 -0.35
C ARG A 249 -19.99 -50.57 0.73
N ASN A 250 -19.61 -50.07 1.89
CA ASN A 250 -19.19 -50.92 3.01
C ASN A 250 -20.36 -51.72 3.60
N SER A 251 -21.57 -51.15 3.66
CA SER A 251 -22.78 -51.84 4.11
C SER A 251 -23.19 -52.97 3.15
N THR A 252 -23.12 -52.75 1.83
CA THR A 252 -23.40 -53.82 0.84
C THR A 252 -22.31 -54.90 0.81
N ARG A 253 -21.07 -54.57 1.17
CA ARG A 253 -19.99 -55.55 1.29
C ARG A 253 -20.07 -56.38 2.58
N SER A 254 -20.75 -55.86 3.61
CA SER A 254 -20.97 -56.56 4.88
C SER A 254 -22.17 -57.53 4.85
N SER A 255 -23.11 -57.36 3.91
CA SER A 255 -24.28 -58.26 3.79
C SER A 255 -24.16 -59.36 2.74
N VAL A 256 -23.09 -59.38 1.93
CA VAL A 256 -22.86 -60.42 0.91
C VAL A 256 -21.43 -60.97 1.00
N VAL A 257 -21.10 -61.53 2.16
CA VAL A 257 -20.11 -62.62 2.25
C VAL A 257 -20.77 -63.79 2.95
N SER A 258 -21.82 -64.32 2.31
CA SER A 258 -22.00 -65.77 2.29
C SER A 258 -20.90 -66.32 1.37
N SER A 259 -20.10 -67.23 1.91
CA SER A 259 -18.76 -67.63 1.47
C SER A 259 -18.64 -68.35 0.12
N ASP A 260 -19.66 -68.40 -0.75
CA ASP A 260 -19.73 -69.45 -1.78
C ASP A 260 -19.93 -68.99 -3.23
N SER A 261 -19.61 -67.74 -3.61
CA SER A 261 -19.79 -67.33 -5.02
C SER A 261 -18.67 -66.44 -5.53
N TYR A 262 -17.65 -67.09 -6.09
CA TYR A 262 -16.63 -66.44 -6.91
C TYR A 262 -17.19 -66.18 -8.31
N TYR A 263 -17.32 -64.90 -8.68
CA TYR A 263 -17.51 -64.49 -10.06
C TYR A 263 -16.19 -64.63 -10.81
N THR A 264 -16.16 -65.51 -11.82
CA THR A 264 -15.06 -65.64 -12.78
C THR A 264 -15.21 -64.56 -13.85
N ALA A 265 -14.14 -63.80 -14.12
CA ALA A 265 -14.10 -62.91 -15.27
C ALA A 265 -14.05 -63.74 -16.57
N PRO A 266 -14.69 -63.27 -17.68
CA PRO A 266 -14.70 -64.01 -18.93
C PRO A 266 -13.26 -64.19 -19.44
N GLY A 267 -12.83 -65.44 -19.64
CA GLY A 267 -11.52 -65.79 -20.20
C GLY A 267 -10.53 -66.43 -19.23
N VAL A 268 -10.83 -66.52 -17.93
CA VAL A 268 -9.97 -67.23 -16.96
C VAL A 268 -10.45 -68.67 -16.82
N THR A 269 -9.68 -69.62 -17.37
CA THR A 269 -10.04 -71.05 -17.42
C THR A 269 -9.59 -71.85 -16.20
N ASN A 270 -8.62 -71.36 -15.41
CA ASN A 270 -8.09 -72.05 -14.23
C ASN A 270 -7.91 -71.07 -13.06
N ILE A 271 -8.53 -71.38 -11.91
CA ILE A 271 -8.26 -70.71 -10.63
C ILE A 271 -7.62 -71.73 -9.69
N THR A 272 -6.43 -71.40 -9.19
CA THR A 272 -5.73 -72.18 -8.15
C THR A 272 -5.88 -71.43 -6.84
N ASN A 273 -6.55 -72.04 -5.85
CA ASN A 273 -6.59 -71.53 -4.48
C ASN A 273 -5.21 -71.71 -3.81
N THR A 274 -4.90 -70.92 -2.79
CA THR A 274 -3.64 -70.97 -1.99
C THR A 274 -3.29 -72.34 -1.38
N ASN A 275 -4.23 -73.28 -1.34
CA ASN A 275 -4.09 -74.66 -0.88
C ASN A 275 -3.86 -75.66 -2.04
N GLY A 276 -3.62 -75.19 -3.26
CA GLY A 276 -3.25 -76.03 -4.41
C GLY A 276 -4.39 -76.81 -5.08
N LEU A 277 -5.64 -76.56 -4.69
CA LEU A 277 -6.81 -77.17 -5.33
C LEU A 277 -7.16 -76.42 -6.62
N GLN A 278 -7.16 -77.14 -7.74
CA GLN A 278 -7.60 -76.63 -9.04
C GLN A 278 -9.06 -76.99 -9.26
N SER A 279 -9.90 -76.01 -9.62
CA SER A 279 -11.19 -76.29 -10.26
C SER A 279 -11.30 -75.60 -11.62
N SER A 280 -11.90 -76.31 -12.56
CA SER A 280 -12.33 -75.77 -13.84
C SER A 280 -13.47 -74.79 -13.60
N ALA A 281 -13.38 -73.61 -14.24
CA ALA A 281 -14.29 -72.48 -14.05
C ALA A 281 -15.77 -72.92 -14.07
N GLY A 282 -16.46 -72.75 -12.94
CA GLY A 282 -17.88 -73.09 -12.77
C GLY A 282 -18.18 -74.42 -12.05
N GLY A 283 -17.16 -75.21 -11.68
CA GLY A 283 -17.35 -76.47 -10.95
C GLY A 283 -17.18 -76.34 -9.42
N LYS A 284 -18.05 -77.03 -8.66
CA LYS A 284 -17.83 -77.28 -7.22
C LYS A 284 -16.56 -78.12 -7.04
N TYR A 285 -15.70 -77.73 -6.10
CA TYR A 285 -14.54 -78.53 -5.71
C TYR A 285 -15.02 -79.89 -5.17
N LEU A 286 -14.67 -80.96 -5.88
CA LEU A 286 -14.86 -82.32 -5.36
C LEU A 286 -13.63 -82.70 -4.55
N PRO A 287 -13.79 -83.29 -3.35
CA PRO A 287 -12.66 -83.73 -2.54
C PRO A 287 -11.88 -84.81 -3.30
N VAL A 288 -10.57 -84.61 -3.40
CA VAL A 288 -9.66 -85.57 -4.02
C VAL A 288 -9.66 -86.83 -3.16
N ALA A 289 -10.14 -87.94 -3.71
CA ALA A 289 -10.12 -89.22 -3.03
C ALA A 289 -8.66 -89.63 -2.77
N SER A 290 -8.28 -89.73 -1.49
CA SER A 290 -6.98 -90.26 -1.10
C SER A 290 -6.93 -91.76 -1.40
N SER A 291 -6.30 -92.15 -2.50
CA SER A 291 -5.94 -93.54 -2.72
C SER A 291 -4.79 -93.90 -1.78
N TRP A 292 -5.11 -94.55 -0.66
CA TRP A 292 -4.17 -95.32 0.11
C TRP A 292 -3.75 -96.54 -0.74
N ASN A 293 -2.46 -96.68 -1.01
CA ASN A 293 -1.89 -97.95 -1.48
C ASN A 293 -0.80 -98.40 -0.50
N LYS A 294 -0.83 -99.71 -0.25
CA LYS A 294 0.10 -100.49 0.58
C LYS A 294 1.52 -100.46 0.04
#